data_AF-A0A841TQN1-F1
#
_entry.id   AF-A0A841TQN1-F1
#
_cell.length_a   1.000
_cell.length_b   1.000
_cell.length_c   1.000
_cell.angle_alpha   90.00
_cell.angle_beta   90.00
_cell.angle_gamma   90.00
#
_symmetry.space_group_name_H-M   'P 1'
#
loop_
_entity.id
_entity.type
_entity.pdbx_description
1 polymer ?
#
loop_
_entity_poly.entity_id
_entity_poly.type
_entity_poly.pdbx_seq_one_letter_code
_entity_poly.pdbx_strand_id
1 'polypeptide(L)' 'MFKPIDIVLSQYNDKRQFMVDKVVGIQRLEQGKYYWEATLKVTTFQGAHNPPYHYYTITFTNLFSDQLKVVSVQRTD' A
#
# COMPACT_ATOMS: atom_id res chain seq x y z
N MET A 1 7.54 -8.05 11.63
CA MET A 1 7.12 -6.66 11.97
C MET A 1 6.66 -5.99 10.69
N PHE A 2 5.47 -5.38 10.67
CA PHE A 2 4.99 -4.65 9.49
C PHE A 2 5.94 -3.48 9.20
N LYS A 3 6.45 -3.36 7.97
CA LYS A 3 7.27 -2.21 7.59
C LYS A 3 6.37 -0.98 7.47
N PRO A 4 6.88 0.22 7.83
CA PRO A 4 6.25 1.49 7.48
C PRO A 4 5.86 1.54 5.99
N ILE A 5 4.68 2.07 5.68
CA ILE A 5 4.10 2.01 4.34
C ILE A 5 4.92 2.79 3.31
N ASP A 6 5.59 3.86 3.73
CA ASP A 6 6.54 4.63 2.95
C ASP A 6 7.70 3.76 2.43
N ILE A 7 8.20 2.81 3.23
CA ILE A 7 9.25 1.88 2.79
C ILE A 7 8.71 0.91 1.73
N VAL A 8 7.48 0.41 1.89
CA VAL A 8 6.87 -0.51 0.92
C VAL A 8 6.59 0.21 -0.40
N LEU A 9 6.13 1.46 -0.32
CA LEU A 9 5.83 2.29 -1.49
C LEU A 9 7.07 2.88 -2.16
N SER A 10 8.20 2.99 -1.44
CA SER A 10 9.48 3.41 -2.03
C SER A 10 9.94 2.50 -3.20
N GLN A 11 9.45 1.25 -3.25
CA GLN A 11 9.69 0.34 -4.38
C GLN A 11 9.13 0.85 -5.71
N TYR A 12 8.19 1.79 -5.68
CA TYR A 12 7.60 2.42 -6.86
C TYR A 12 8.37 3.66 -7.38
N ASN A 13 9.55 3.96 -6.80
CA ASN A 13 10.40 5.11 -7.13
C ASN A 13 9.63 6.45 -7.15
N ASP A 14 8.64 6.56 -6.29
CA ASP A 14 7.79 7.72 -6.16
C ASP A 14 8.24 8.57 -4.98
N LYS A 15 8.64 9.81 -5.24
CA LYS A 15 9.16 10.74 -4.23
C LYS A 15 8.05 11.39 -3.39
N ARG A 16 6.78 11.07 -3.64
CA ARG A 16 5.63 11.62 -2.91
C ARG A 16 5.47 10.93 -1.55
N GLN A 17 4.84 11.64 -0.62
CA GLN A 17 4.44 11.07 0.67
C GLN A 17 3.04 10.44 0.54
N PHE A 18 2.79 9.40 1.34
CA PHE A 18 1.54 8.65 1.32
C PHE A 18 0.92 8.64 2.71
N MET A 19 -0.39 8.89 2.78
CA MET A 19 -1.20 8.72 3.98
C MET A 19 -2.23 7.63 3.72
N VAL A 20 -2.40 6.70 4.65
CA VAL A 20 -3.47 5.70 4.54
C VAL A 20 -4.79 6.36 4.91
N ASP A 21 -5.74 6.38 3.97
CA ASP A 21 -7.08 6.88 4.23
C ASP A 21 -7.95 5.79 4.85
N LYS A 22 -7.93 4.60 4.24
CA LYS A 22 -8.72 3.44 4.68
C LYS A 22 -8.15 2.12 4.20
N VAL A 23 -8.45 1.07 4.96
CA VAL A 23 -8.36 -0.31 4.48
C VAL A 23 -9.59 -0.59 3.61
N VAL A 24 -9.37 -1.00 2.37
CA VAL A 24 -10.44 -1.39 1.44
C VAL A 24 -10.84 -2.84 1.66
N GLY A 25 -9.85 -3.72 1.88
CA GLY A 25 -10.11 -5.13 2.12
C GLY A 25 -8.85 -5.88 2.56
N ILE A 26 -9.08 -7.00 3.23
CA ILE A 26 -8.04 -7.97 3.59
C ILE A 26 -8.55 -9.34 3.20
N GLN A 27 -7.78 -10.05 2.38
CA GLN A 27 -8.11 -11.39 1.91
C GLN A 27 -7.01 -12.37 2.34
N ARG A 28 -7.40 -13.52 2.88
CA ARG A 28 -6.48 -14.64 3.11
C ARG A 28 -6.26 -15.43 1.82
N LEU A 29 -5.03 -15.81 1.51
CA LEU A 29 -4.67 -16.47 0.25
C LEU A 29 -4.60 -18.01 0.31
N GLU A 30 -4.09 -18.59 1.40
CA GLU A 30 -4.00 -20.05 1.57
C GLU A 30 -4.40 -20.48 3.00
N GLN A 31 -4.96 -21.69 3.13
CA GLN A 31 -5.31 -22.30 4.41
C GLN A 31 -4.06 -22.94 5.04
N GLY A 32 -3.86 -22.74 6.36
CA GLY A 32 -2.69 -23.26 7.09
C GLY A 32 -1.43 -22.38 7.05
N LYS A 33 -1.36 -21.43 6.11
CA LYS A 33 -0.34 -20.36 6.09
C LYS A 33 -0.97 -19.02 6.42
N TYR A 34 -0.18 -18.09 6.94
CA TYR A 34 -0.60 -16.72 7.26
C TYR A 34 -0.38 -15.77 6.07
N TYR A 35 -0.72 -16.23 4.86
CA TYR A 35 -0.63 -15.41 3.66
C TYR A 35 -1.91 -14.60 3.42
N TRP A 36 -1.73 -13.36 3.02
CA TRP A 36 -2.80 -12.42 2.81
C TRP A 36 -2.47 -11.41 1.72
N GLU A 37 -3.54 -10.83 1.18
CA GLU A 37 -3.54 -9.58 0.43
C GLU A 37 -4.28 -8.52 1.21
N ALA A 38 -3.75 -7.30 1.23
CA ALA A 38 -4.40 -6.15 1.82
C ALA A 38 -4.44 -5.02 0.80
N THR A 39 -5.64 -4.50 0.57
CA THR A 39 -5.88 -3.37 -0.32
C THR A 39 -6.15 -2.13 0.51
N LEU A 40 -5.38 -1.07 0.27
CA LEU A 40 -5.46 0.20 0.98
C LEU A 40 -5.82 1.31 -0.01
N LYS A 41 -6.68 2.25 0.42
CA LYS A 41 -6.80 3.55 -0.22
C LYS A 41 -5.84 4.51 0.47
N VAL A 42 -5.02 5.18 -0.33
CA VAL A 42 -4.02 6.13 0.16
C VAL A 42 -4.16 7.46 -0.58
N THR A 43 -3.82 8.54 0.11
CA THR A 43 -3.70 9.88 -0.45
C THR A 43 -2.23 10.25 -0.62
N THR A 44 -1.89 10.93 -1.72
CA THR A 44 -0.53 11.41 -2.00
C THR A 44 -0.36 12.90 -1.78
N PHE A 45 0.81 13.28 -1.26
CA PHE A 45 1.20 14.66 -0.96
C PHE A 45 2.63 14.97 -1.41
N GLN A 46 2.92 16.24 -1.69
CA GLN A 46 4.28 16.74 -1.94
C GLN A 46 4.66 17.70 -0.81
N GLY A 47 5.21 17.17 0.29
CA GLY A 47 5.56 17.99 1.46
C GLY A 47 4.38 18.33 2.38
N ALA A 48 4.69 18.82 3.57
CA ALA A 48 3.76 18.87 4.72
C ALA A 48 2.54 19.79 4.57
N HIS A 49 2.53 20.70 3.59
CA HIS A 49 1.52 21.75 3.46
C HIS A 49 0.85 21.82 2.08
N ASN A 50 1.09 20.84 1.21
CA ASN A 50 0.45 20.81 -0.10
C ASN A 50 -0.86 19.99 -0.07
N PRO A 51 -1.90 20.41 -0.81
CA PRO A 51 -3.14 19.66 -0.92
C PRO A 51 -2.90 18.21 -1.37
N PRO A 52 -3.83 17.29 -1.04
CA PRO A 52 -3.80 15.95 -1.60
C PRO A 52 -3.87 16.01 -3.12
N TYR A 53 -2.89 15.43 -3.81
CA TYR A 53 -2.84 15.49 -5.27
C TYR A 53 -3.76 14.44 -5.87
N HIS A 54 -3.59 13.18 -5.46
CA HIS A 54 -4.28 12.04 -6.04
C HIS A 54 -4.54 10.97 -4.97
N TYR A 55 -5.65 10.26 -5.12
CA TYR A 55 -5.91 9.05 -4.37
C TYR A 55 -5.41 7.84 -5.15
N TYR A 56 -4.97 6.82 -4.43
CA TYR A 56 -4.56 5.55 -5.00
C TYR A 56 -5.21 4.40 -4.23
N THR A 57 -5.51 3.32 -4.95
CA THR A 57 -5.81 2.01 -4.36
C THR A 57 -4.62 1.10 -4.61
N ILE A 58 -4.03 0.57 -3.54
CA ILE A 58 -2.80 -0.23 -3.59
C ILE A 58 -3.03 -1.56 -2.90
N THR A 59 -2.71 -2.66 -3.57
CA THR A 59 -2.78 -4.01 -3.01
C THR A 59 -1.39 -4.52 -2.70
N PHE A 60 -1.19 -4.99 -1.48
CA PHE A 60 0.05 -5.61 -1.00
C PHE A 60 -0.17 -7.07 -0.69
N THR A 61 0.89 -7.87 -0.78
CA THR A 61 0.90 -9.28 -0.39
C THR A 61 2.15 -9.64 0.40
N ASN A 62 2.01 -10.61 1.31
CA ASN A 62 3.13 -11.31 1.95
C ASN A 62 3.32 -12.74 1.39
N LEU A 63 2.76 -13.05 0.23
CA LEU A 63 2.82 -14.37 -0.36
C LEU A 63 4.28 -14.79 -0.63
N PHE A 64 4.65 -15.95 -0.08
CA PHE A 64 5.99 -16.56 -0.19
C PHE A 64 7.18 -15.73 0.32
N SER A 65 6.95 -14.65 1.08
CA SER A 65 8.03 -13.84 1.64
C SER A 65 7.59 -13.01 2.85
N ASP A 66 8.50 -12.85 3.82
CA ASP A 66 8.34 -11.90 4.92
C ASP A 66 8.45 -10.43 4.46
N GLN A 67 8.88 -10.21 3.21
CA GLN A 67 8.88 -8.89 2.59
C GLN A 67 7.57 -8.67 1.85
N LEU A 68 6.87 -7.59 2.22
CA LEU A 68 5.68 -7.15 1.51
C LEU A 68 6.01 -6.78 0.07
N LYS A 69 5.20 -7.25 -0.85
CA LYS A 69 5.26 -6.93 -2.28
C LYS A 69 4.01 -6.19 -2.69
N VAL A 70 4.15 -5.24 -3.60
CA VAL A 70 3.00 -4.57 -4.24
C VAL A 70 2.52 -5.43 -5.41
N VAL A 71 1.23 -5.73 -5.43
CA VAL A 71 0.57 -6.52 -6.48
C VAL A 71 -0.15 -5.62 -7.48
N SER A 72 -0.72 -4.51 -7.00
CA SER A 72 -1.47 -3.57 -7.84
C SER A 72 -1.39 -2.15 -7.30
N VAL A 73 -1.32 -1.18 -8.22
CA VAL A 73 -1.43 0.26 -7.92
C VAL A 73 -2.37 0.86 -8.96
N GLN A 74 -3.46 1.46 -8.48
CA GLN A 74 -4.42 2.15 -9.32
C GLN A 74 -4.62 3.57 -8.80
N ARG A 75 -4.46 4.56 -9.67
CA ARG A 75 -4.85 5.93 -9.34
C ARG A 75 -6.38 6.04 -9.44
N THR A 76 -6.99 6.67 -8.44
CA THR A 76 -8.42 6.96 -8.40
C THR A 76 -8.56 8.47 -8.31
N ASP A 77 -9.21 9.09 -9.29
CA ASP A 77 -9.47 10.53 -9.31
C ASP A 77 -10.70 10.89 -8.44
#